data_AF-A0A921F518-F1
#
_entry.id   AF-A0A921F518-F1
#
_cell.length_a   1.000
_cell.length_b   1.000
_cell.length_c   1.000
_cell.angle_alpha   90.00
_cell.angle_beta   90.00
_cell.angle_gamma   90.00
#
_symmetry.space_group_name_H-M   'P 1'
#
loop_
_entity.id
_entity.type
_entity.pdbx_description
1 polymer ?
#
loop_
_entity_poly.entity_id
_entity_poly.type
_entity_poly.pdbx_seq_one_letter_code
_entity_poly.pdbx_strand_id
1 'polypeptide(L)'
;MSTTVWILTVALIVALLLFDYFFHVRKAHIPTIKEAAVWSSIYVGIAVLFGVVVWIFGGQQMGVEYFAGYLTEKALSVDNLFVFLLVIASFKVPRADQQKVLLFGIVFSLIARTAFIFIGAAALERFAVLFYIFGLFLIWTAGRLITDDSDDDADNIAVRVAKKVIPSTDHFDGDKLFTVENGKRVMTPMLLVMVAIGGTDVMFAFDSIPAIFGITQDVFIVFTAVTFSLLGLRQLYFLLDGLLDRLVFLSYGLSAILAFIGVKLVLHALHENNLPFINDGEPVNVWEVPTELSLAVIVVVIIIVVITSLYTPVGQRKTRQNSVLKHAKEVLHDEDDEDAAHKHESLMKEAHAKLHQGEETEEIRTYMDHVAYRMKYGENPKEAEA
;
A
#
# COMPACT_ATOMS: atom_id res chain seq x y z
N MET A 1 -16.45 -13.06 27.31
CA MET A 1 -16.63 -11.69 27.85
C MET A 1 -18.10 -11.32 28.01
N SER A 2 -18.47 -10.45 28.96
CA SER A 2 -19.86 -10.02 29.15
C SER A 2 -20.36 -9.15 27.97
N THR A 3 -21.67 -9.14 27.72
CA THR A 3 -22.28 -8.35 26.64
C THR A 3 -21.96 -6.85 26.78
N THR A 4 -21.86 -6.34 28.01
CA THR A 4 -21.50 -4.94 28.28
C THR A 4 -20.09 -4.61 27.80
N VAL A 5 -19.12 -5.50 28.01
CA VAL A 5 -17.74 -5.31 27.54
C VAL A 5 -17.68 -5.30 26.02
N TRP A 6 -18.43 -6.17 25.36
CA TRP A 6 -18.57 -6.16 23.91
C TRP A 6 -19.12 -4.84 23.38
N ILE A 7 -20.25 -4.37 23.93
CA ILE A 7 -20.89 -3.12 23.51
C ILE A 7 -19.93 -1.93 23.69
N LEU A 8 -19.27 -1.84 24.85
CA LEU A 8 -18.30 -0.76 25.12
C LEU A 8 -17.11 -0.81 24.17
N THR A 9 -16.59 -2.00 23.85
CA THR A 9 -15.45 -2.18 22.96
C THR A 9 -15.80 -1.83 21.52
N VAL A 10 -16.95 -2.29 21.02
CA VAL A 10 -17.43 -1.94 19.69
C VAL A 10 -17.70 -0.43 19.60
N ALA A 11 -18.31 0.17 20.63
CA ALA A 11 -18.52 1.61 20.67
C ALA A 11 -17.20 2.40 20.63
N LEU A 12 -16.18 1.95 21.36
CA LEU A 12 -14.83 2.52 21.32
C LEU A 12 -14.21 2.41 19.93
N ILE A 13 -14.27 1.23 19.30
CA ILE A 13 -13.75 0.99 17.95
C ILE A 13 -14.43 1.92 16.95
N VAL A 14 -15.78 1.97 16.96
CA VAL A 14 -16.55 2.83 16.06
C VAL A 14 -16.19 4.30 16.28
N ALA A 15 -16.03 4.73 17.54
CA ALA A 15 -15.59 6.09 17.85
C ALA A 15 -14.18 6.39 17.29
N LEU A 16 -13.24 5.44 17.40
CA LEU A 16 -11.88 5.58 16.85
C LEU A 16 -11.89 5.63 15.31
N LEU A 17 -12.71 4.82 14.65
CA LEU A 17 -12.86 4.85 13.18
C LEU A 17 -13.52 6.13 12.70
N LEU A 18 -14.56 6.60 13.38
CA LEU A 18 -15.18 7.89 13.09
C LEU A 18 -14.20 9.04 13.29
N PHE A 19 -13.39 8.99 14.36
CA PHE A 19 -12.33 9.95 14.59
C PHE A 19 -11.31 9.97 13.44
N ASP A 20 -10.82 8.80 13.01
CA ASP A 20 -9.88 8.65 11.89
C ASP A 20 -10.47 9.19 10.56
N TYR A 21 -11.76 9.00 10.33
CA TYR A 21 -12.48 9.56 9.19
C TYR A 21 -12.56 11.10 9.26
N PHE A 22 -13.07 11.64 10.37
CA PHE A 22 -13.37 13.06 10.49
C PHE A 22 -12.13 13.94 10.54
N PHE A 23 -11.07 13.49 11.22
CA PHE A 23 -9.87 14.30 11.43
C PHE A 23 -8.88 14.22 10.27
N HIS A 24 -8.86 13.10 9.54
CA HIS A 24 -7.78 12.85 8.59
C HIS A 24 -8.25 12.52 7.16
N VAL A 25 -9.52 12.15 6.93
CA VAL A 25 -10.03 11.93 5.56
C VAL A 25 -10.86 13.12 5.06
N ARG A 26 -11.52 13.85 5.96
CA ARG A 26 -12.39 14.97 5.56
C ARG A 26 -11.65 16.10 4.85
N LYS A 27 -10.37 16.29 5.13
CA LYS A 27 -9.49 17.20 4.37
C LYS A 27 -8.38 16.36 3.77
N ALA A 28 -8.39 16.22 2.44
CA ALA A 28 -7.30 15.57 1.74
C ALA A 28 -6.04 16.43 1.92
N HIS A 29 -5.10 15.96 2.73
CA HIS A 29 -3.77 16.52 2.88
C HIS A 29 -2.75 15.40 2.73
N ILE A 30 -1.54 15.68 2.26
CA ILE A 30 -0.49 14.65 2.21
C ILE A 30 0.19 14.66 3.58
N PRO A 31 0.08 13.60 4.40
CA PRO A 31 0.68 13.60 5.73
C PRO A 31 2.19 13.63 5.61
N THR A 32 2.85 14.47 6.40
CA THR A 32 4.32 14.42 6.48
C THR A 32 4.78 13.14 7.18
N ILE A 33 5.99 12.64 6.90
CA ILE A 33 6.56 11.45 7.58
C ILE A 33 6.50 11.62 9.11
N LYS A 34 6.76 12.83 9.63
CA LYS A 34 6.70 13.12 11.07
C LYS A 34 5.29 12.98 11.61
N GLU A 35 4.30 13.54 10.91
CA GLU A 35 2.89 13.43 11.28
C GLU A 35 2.42 11.97 11.25
N ALA A 36 2.76 11.23 10.18
CA ALA A 36 2.46 9.81 10.03
C ALA A 36 3.07 8.97 11.17
N ALA A 37 4.34 9.22 11.52
CA ALA A 37 5.01 8.53 12.62
C ALA A 37 4.35 8.81 13.98
N VAL A 38 3.98 10.07 14.25
CA VAL A 38 3.32 10.45 15.51
C VAL A 38 1.96 9.77 15.63
N TRP A 39 1.13 9.85 14.58
CA TRP A 39 -0.18 9.22 14.60
C TRP A 39 -0.10 7.70 14.66
N SER A 40 0.81 7.08 13.90
CA SER A 40 1.08 5.64 14.00
C SER A 40 1.43 5.24 15.43
N SER A 41 2.31 6.00 16.09
CA SER A 41 2.70 5.78 17.50
C SER A 41 1.51 5.93 18.45
N ILE A 42 0.62 6.89 18.21
CA ILE A 42 -0.61 7.06 19.00
C ILE A 42 -1.52 5.83 18.88
N TYR A 43 -1.78 5.33 17.67
CA TYR A 43 -2.62 4.15 17.47
C TYR A 43 -2.01 2.89 18.08
N VAL A 44 -0.70 2.70 17.96
CA VAL A 44 0.01 1.62 18.67
C VAL A 44 -0.14 1.78 20.18
N GLY A 45 0.00 3.00 20.71
CA GLY A 45 -0.20 3.29 22.13
C GLY A 45 -1.62 2.95 22.61
N ILE A 46 -2.65 3.28 21.83
CA ILE A 46 -4.05 2.92 22.11
C ILE A 46 -4.22 1.40 22.15
N ALA A 47 -3.66 0.68 21.17
CA ALA A 47 -3.71 -0.78 21.13
C ALA A 47 -2.99 -1.44 22.32
N VAL A 48 -1.84 -0.91 22.73
CA VAL A 48 -1.10 -1.37 23.91
C VAL A 48 -1.89 -1.09 25.19
N LEU A 49 -2.46 0.11 25.32
CA LEU A 49 -3.29 0.48 26.47
C LEU A 49 -4.50 -0.46 26.60
N PHE A 50 -5.18 -0.75 25.48
CA PHE A 50 -6.27 -1.71 25.46
C PHE A 50 -5.80 -3.10 25.91
N GLY A 51 -4.63 -3.56 25.45
CA GLY A 51 -4.05 -4.83 25.89
C GLY A 51 -3.74 -4.88 27.38
N VAL A 52 -3.25 -3.78 27.96
CA VAL A 52 -3.05 -3.65 29.42
C VAL A 52 -4.39 -3.74 30.16
N VAL A 53 -5.45 -3.08 29.65
CA VAL A 53 -6.81 -3.19 30.22
C VAL A 53 -7.29 -4.65 30.16
N VAL A 54 -7.13 -5.33 29.03
CA VAL A 54 -7.47 -6.76 28.89
C VAL A 54 -6.66 -7.62 29.88
N TRP A 55 -5.38 -7.33 30.06
CA TRP A 55 -4.55 -8.06 31.03
C TRP A 55 -5.04 -7.89 32.47
N ILE A 56 -5.35 -6.65 32.87
CA ILE A 56 -5.79 -6.34 34.24
C ILE A 56 -7.18 -6.94 34.54
N PHE A 57 -8.13 -6.79 33.62
CA PHE A 57 -9.53 -7.17 33.86
C PHE A 57 -9.90 -8.58 33.34
N GLY A 58 -9.23 -9.05 32.29
CA GLY A 58 -9.39 -10.39 31.72
C GLY A 58 -8.38 -11.42 32.24
N GLY A 59 -7.37 -10.98 32.98
CA GLY A 59 -6.33 -11.84 33.54
C GLY A 59 -5.13 -12.05 32.62
N GLN A 60 -4.09 -12.67 33.18
CA GLN A 60 -2.79 -12.84 32.51
C GLN A 60 -2.90 -13.61 31.18
N GLN A 61 -3.71 -14.67 31.13
CA GLN A 61 -3.87 -15.48 29.93
C GLN A 61 -4.43 -14.65 28.77
N MET A 62 -5.55 -13.95 28.98
CA MET A 62 -6.18 -13.14 27.94
C MET A 62 -5.29 -11.96 27.52
N GLY A 63 -4.53 -11.39 28.45
CA GLY A 63 -3.54 -10.35 28.13
C GLY A 63 -2.45 -10.87 27.18
N VAL A 64 -1.88 -12.04 27.47
CA VAL A 64 -0.86 -12.66 26.62
C VAL A 64 -1.43 -13.03 25.25
N GLU A 65 -2.62 -13.64 25.21
CA GLU A 65 -3.31 -13.97 23.96
C GLU A 65 -3.62 -12.73 23.12
N TYR A 66 -4.06 -11.63 23.74
CA TYR A 66 -4.27 -10.36 23.04
C TYR A 66 -2.97 -9.81 22.46
N PHE A 67 -1.88 -9.75 23.24
CA PHE A 67 -0.62 -9.18 22.75
C PHE A 67 0.01 -10.06 21.66
N ALA A 68 -0.01 -11.37 21.83
CA ALA A 68 0.45 -12.32 20.82
C ALA A 68 -0.37 -12.15 19.54
N GLY A 69 -1.70 -12.15 19.68
CA GLY A 69 -2.61 -11.95 18.55
C GLY A 69 -2.45 -10.61 17.85
N TYR A 70 -2.38 -9.52 18.61
CA TYR A 70 -2.19 -8.16 18.09
C TYR A 70 -0.86 -8.04 17.35
N LEU A 71 0.23 -8.59 17.88
CA LEU A 71 1.54 -8.54 17.22
C LEU A 71 1.54 -9.37 15.93
N THR A 72 0.98 -10.58 15.96
CA THR A 72 0.85 -11.44 14.77
C THR A 72 0.02 -10.75 13.69
N GLU A 73 -1.16 -10.22 14.06
CA GLU A 73 -2.02 -9.49 13.12
C GLU A 73 -1.38 -8.19 12.64
N LYS A 74 -0.64 -7.47 13.50
CA LYS A 74 0.07 -6.25 13.11
C LYS A 74 1.16 -6.56 12.09
N ALA A 75 1.95 -7.59 12.35
CA ALA A 75 2.98 -8.08 11.44
C ALA A 75 2.41 -8.45 10.07
N LEU A 76 1.33 -9.25 10.05
CA LEU A 76 0.63 -9.62 8.82
C LEU A 76 0.02 -8.41 8.10
N SER A 77 -0.52 -7.42 8.85
CA SER A 77 -1.07 -6.20 8.24
C SER A 77 -0.01 -5.33 7.56
N VAL A 78 1.25 -5.37 8.01
CA VAL A 78 2.38 -4.68 7.34
C VAL A 78 2.70 -5.35 6.00
N ASP A 79 2.63 -6.69 5.95
CA ASP A 79 2.77 -7.43 4.69
C ASP A 79 1.69 -7.00 3.68
N ASN A 80 0.44 -6.88 4.15
CA ASN A 80 -0.70 -6.45 3.33
C ASN A 80 -0.52 -5.04 2.75
N LEU A 81 0.18 -4.14 3.46
CA LEU A 81 0.45 -2.78 3.00
C LEU A 81 1.31 -2.74 1.74
N PHE A 82 2.21 -3.71 1.52
CA PHE A 82 3.03 -3.76 0.30
C PHE A 82 2.17 -4.00 -0.93
N VAL A 83 1.18 -4.87 -0.83
CA VAL A 83 0.26 -5.09 -1.95
C VAL A 83 -0.64 -3.88 -2.16
N PHE A 84 -1.05 -3.16 -1.10
CA PHE A 84 -1.79 -1.91 -1.27
C PHE A 84 -0.96 -0.85 -1.99
N LEU A 85 0.31 -0.68 -1.61
CA LEU A 85 1.25 0.22 -2.28
C LEU A 85 1.38 -0.12 -3.76
N LEU A 86 1.48 -1.41 -4.08
CA LEU A 86 1.53 -1.86 -5.47
C LEU A 86 0.25 -1.53 -6.24
N VAL A 87 -0.91 -1.89 -5.71
CA VAL A 87 -2.17 -1.69 -6.44
C VAL A 87 -2.36 -0.19 -6.69
N ILE A 88 -2.11 0.65 -5.69
CA ILE A 88 -2.19 2.11 -5.83
C ILE A 88 -1.19 2.64 -6.86
N ALA A 89 0.06 2.14 -6.86
CA ALA A 89 1.10 2.55 -7.81
C ALA A 89 0.78 2.10 -9.25
N SER A 90 0.31 0.86 -9.42
CA SER A 90 -0.02 0.26 -10.72
C SER A 90 -1.19 0.97 -11.40
N PHE A 91 -2.17 1.44 -10.62
CA PHE A 91 -3.27 2.25 -11.11
C PHE A 91 -2.97 3.76 -11.13
N LYS A 92 -1.74 4.16 -10.77
CA LYS A 92 -1.27 5.56 -10.75
C LYS A 92 -2.25 6.48 -10.00
N VAL A 93 -2.77 6.02 -8.86
CA VAL A 93 -3.78 6.78 -8.11
C VAL A 93 -3.17 8.10 -7.61
N PRO A 94 -3.82 9.25 -7.88
CA PRO A 94 -3.35 10.54 -7.40
C PRO A 94 -3.16 10.54 -5.88
N ARG A 95 -2.07 11.15 -5.39
CA ARG A 95 -1.71 11.19 -3.96
C ARG A 95 -2.85 11.70 -3.06
N ALA A 96 -3.64 12.65 -3.55
CA ALA A 96 -4.80 13.20 -2.82
C ALA A 96 -5.92 12.17 -2.57
N ASP A 97 -6.07 11.17 -3.43
CA ASP A 97 -7.14 10.16 -3.37
C ASP A 97 -6.70 8.87 -2.66
N GLN A 98 -5.39 8.65 -2.50
CA GLN A 98 -4.84 7.47 -1.81
C GLN A 98 -5.41 7.30 -0.40
N GLN A 99 -5.61 8.40 0.34
CA GLN A 99 -6.19 8.36 1.68
C GLN A 99 -7.59 7.72 1.69
N LYS A 100 -8.41 8.02 0.68
CA LYS A 100 -9.79 7.53 0.57
C LYS A 100 -9.80 6.06 0.17
N VAL A 101 -8.92 5.67 -0.75
CA VAL A 101 -8.69 4.27 -1.12
C VAL A 101 -8.29 3.44 0.10
N LEU A 102 -7.31 3.92 0.86
CA LEU A 102 -6.79 3.22 2.05
C LEU A 102 -7.85 3.11 3.13
N LEU A 103 -8.59 4.18 3.39
CA LEU A 103 -9.70 4.14 4.34
C LEU A 103 -10.75 3.12 3.90
N PHE A 104 -11.16 3.14 2.63
CA PHE A 104 -12.09 2.16 2.11
C PHE A 104 -11.56 0.74 2.30
N GLY A 105 -10.29 0.50 1.95
CA GLY A 105 -9.62 -0.77 2.16
C GLY A 105 -9.65 -1.23 3.61
N ILE A 106 -9.31 -0.35 4.56
CA ILE A 106 -9.32 -0.64 6.02
C ILE A 106 -10.73 -0.94 6.52
N VAL A 107 -11.72 -0.14 6.13
CA VAL A 107 -13.12 -0.34 6.57
C VAL A 107 -13.68 -1.64 5.99
N PHE A 108 -13.46 -1.89 4.70
CA PHE A 108 -13.85 -3.12 4.04
C PHE A 108 -13.15 -4.33 4.67
N SER A 109 -11.84 -4.22 4.91
CA SER A 109 -11.02 -5.23 5.58
C SER A 109 -11.59 -5.59 6.95
N LEU A 110 -11.90 -4.58 7.77
CA LEU A 110 -12.47 -4.81 9.08
C LEU A 110 -13.82 -5.51 9.01
N ILE A 111 -14.68 -5.14 8.07
CA ILE A 111 -15.98 -5.80 7.84
C ILE A 111 -15.77 -7.26 7.41
N ALA A 112 -14.92 -7.49 6.41
CA ALA A 112 -14.63 -8.82 5.88
C ALA A 112 -14.04 -9.75 6.95
N ARG A 113 -13.04 -9.26 7.69
CA ARG A 113 -12.43 -10.00 8.81
C ARG A 113 -13.42 -10.29 9.91
N THR A 114 -14.24 -9.30 10.29
CA THR A 114 -15.29 -9.51 11.29
C THR A 114 -16.27 -10.59 10.83
N ALA A 115 -16.69 -10.56 9.56
CA ALA A 115 -17.55 -11.59 8.99
C ALA A 115 -16.90 -12.97 9.05
N PHE A 116 -15.63 -13.10 8.64
CA PHE A 116 -14.91 -14.38 8.70
C PHE A 116 -14.71 -14.89 10.13
N ILE A 117 -14.43 -14.01 11.09
CA ILE A 117 -14.31 -14.37 12.51
C ILE A 117 -15.62 -15.00 13.02
N PHE A 118 -16.78 -14.45 12.65
CA PHE A 118 -18.08 -14.98 13.05
C PHE A 118 -18.54 -16.20 12.24
N ILE A 119 -18.14 -16.30 10.97
CA ILE A 119 -18.36 -17.49 10.14
C ILE A 119 -17.50 -18.66 10.66
N GLY A 120 -16.35 -18.38 11.25
CA GLY A 120 -15.46 -19.34 11.88
C GLY A 120 -14.54 -20.08 10.90
N ALA A 121 -13.58 -20.83 11.44
CA ALA A 121 -12.54 -21.55 10.68
C ALA A 121 -13.10 -22.57 9.66
N ALA A 122 -14.32 -23.09 9.89
CA ALA A 122 -14.94 -24.12 9.04
C ALA A 122 -15.27 -23.66 7.61
N ALA A 123 -15.29 -22.35 7.33
CA ALA A 123 -15.46 -21.85 5.97
C ALA A 123 -14.15 -21.77 5.16
N LEU A 124 -12.99 -21.77 5.83
CA LEU A 124 -11.70 -21.47 5.21
C LEU A 124 -11.13 -22.65 4.41
N GLU A 125 -11.42 -23.89 4.81
CA GLU A 125 -10.93 -25.14 4.16
C GLU A 125 -11.33 -25.30 2.68
N ARG A 126 -12.26 -24.48 2.16
CA ARG A 126 -12.76 -24.58 0.77
C ARG A 126 -12.12 -23.61 -0.23
N PHE A 127 -11.16 -22.79 0.18
CA PHE A 127 -10.68 -21.66 -0.63
C PHE A 127 -9.25 -21.78 -1.18
N ALA A 128 -8.63 -22.98 -1.16
CA ALA A 128 -7.30 -23.22 -1.76
C ALA A 128 -7.15 -22.70 -3.20
N VAL A 129 -8.23 -22.75 -4.00
CA VAL A 129 -8.29 -22.21 -5.38
C VAL A 129 -7.90 -20.74 -5.46
N LEU A 130 -8.32 -19.94 -4.47
CA LEU A 130 -8.04 -18.51 -4.51
C LEU A 130 -6.55 -18.24 -4.32
N PHE A 131 -5.86 -18.99 -3.46
CA PHE A 131 -4.42 -18.84 -3.26
C PHE A 131 -3.62 -19.08 -4.55
N TYR A 132 -4.03 -20.04 -5.39
CA TYR A 132 -3.43 -20.25 -6.71
C TYR A 132 -3.58 -19.04 -7.64
N ILE A 133 -4.82 -18.52 -7.76
CA ILE A 133 -5.11 -17.39 -8.65
C ILE A 133 -4.30 -16.17 -8.25
N PHE A 134 -4.26 -15.86 -6.95
CA PHE A 134 -3.56 -14.68 -6.45
C PHE A 134 -2.04 -14.86 -6.46
N GLY A 135 -1.52 -16.04 -6.10
CA GLY A 135 -0.09 -16.33 -6.16
C GLY A 135 0.46 -16.17 -7.58
N LEU A 136 -0.25 -16.71 -8.58
CA LEU A 136 0.10 -16.53 -9.99
C LEU A 136 -0.02 -15.07 -10.45
N PHE A 137 -1.07 -14.36 -10.01
CA PHE A 137 -1.24 -12.95 -10.30
C PHE A 137 -0.10 -12.08 -9.73
N LEU A 138 0.36 -12.35 -8.50
CA LEU A 138 1.49 -11.63 -7.89
C LEU A 138 2.81 -11.93 -8.59
N ILE A 139 3.09 -13.19 -8.95
CA ILE A 139 4.28 -13.56 -9.72
C ILE A 139 4.28 -12.85 -11.09
N TRP A 140 3.12 -12.87 -11.77
CA TRP A 140 2.96 -12.16 -13.04
C TRP A 140 3.20 -10.66 -12.90
N THR A 141 2.64 -10.05 -11.85
CA THR A 141 2.82 -8.63 -11.54
C THR A 141 4.27 -8.30 -11.20
N ALA A 142 4.97 -9.18 -10.47
CA ALA A 142 6.38 -9.03 -10.13
C ALA A 142 7.26 -8.94 -11.38
N GLY A 143 7.13 -9.90 -12.31
CA GLY A 143 7.91 -9.91 -13.55
C GLY A 143 7.66 -8.68 -14.42
N ARG A 144 6.42 -8.18 -14.39
CA ARG A 144 6.03 -6.99 -15.12
C ARG A 144 6.61 -5.70 -14.53
N LEU A 145 6.63 -5.57 -13.21
CA LEU A 145 7.13 -4.37 -12.53
C LEU A 145 8.62 -4.09 -12.80
N ILE A 146 9.40 -5.11 -13.18
CA ILE A 146 10.80 -4.97 -13.60
C ILE A 146 10.91 -4.56 -15.08
N THR A 147 9.91 -4.90 -15.90
CA THR A 147 9.95 -4.68 -17.36
C THR A 147 9.47 -3.27 -17.75
N ASP A 148 8.61 -2.65 -16.94
CA ASP A 148 8.02 -1.33 -17.19
C ASP A 148 8.94 -0.13 -16.83
N ASP A 149 10.27 -0.30 -16.74
CA ASP A 149 11.26 0.79 -16.49
C ASP A 149 11.53 1.67 -17.74
N SER A 150 10.74 1.48 -18.82
CA SER A 150 10.69 2.37 -19.98
C SER A 150 9.55 3.37 -19.83
N ASP A 151 9.91 4.62 -19.51
CA ASP A 151 8.99 5.72 -19.13
C ASP A 151 7.94 6.15 -20.18
N ASP A 152 7.91 5.58 -21.39
CA ASP A 152 6.95 5.95 -22.45
C ASP A 152 5.80 4.96 -22.67
N ASP A 153 5.79 3.81 -21.99
CA ASP A 153 4.74 2.79 -22.14
C ASP A 153 4.16 2.33 -20.79
N ALA A 154 4.24 3.19 -19.76
CA ALA A 154 3.54 3.01 -18.49
C ALA A 154 2.01 3.20 -18.62
N ASP A 155 1.50 3.13 -19.83
CA ASP A 155 0.10 3.07 -20.12
C ASP A 155 -0.29 1.60 -20.32
N ASN A 156 -1.46 1.25 -19.80
CA ASN A 156 -2.34 0.35 -20.54
C ASN A 156 -2.21 -1.18 -20.35
N ILE A 157 -2.13 -1.77 -19.14
CA ILE A 157 -2.70 -3.14 -18.92
C ILE A 157 -3.46 -3.35 -17.61
N ALA A 158 -3.04 -2.86 -16.44
CA ALA A 158 -3.89 -2.97 -15.22
C ALA A 158 -5.24 -2.26 -15.44
N VAL A 159 -5.17 -1.08 -16.04
CA VAL A 159 -6.32 -0.33 -16.57
C VAL A 159 -7.00 -1.08 -17.73
N ARG A 160 -6.27 -1.72 -18.65
CA ARG A 160 -6.85 -2.44 -19.81
C ARG A 160 -7.60 -3.72 -19.43
N VAL A 161 -7.10 -4.47 -18.43
CA VAL A 161 -7.72 -5.69 -17.88
C VAL A 161 -8.93 -5.29 -17.05
N ALA A 162 -8.82 -4.26 -16.21
CA ALA A 162 -9.95 -3.74 -15.48
C ALA A 162 -11.05 -3.19 -16.42
N LYS A 163 -10.68 -2.47 -17.49
CA LYS A 163 -11.58 -2.02 -18.58
C LYS A 163 -12.23 -3.17 -19.36
N LYS A 164 -11.53 -4.30 -19.50
CA LYS A 164 -12.04 -5.48 -20.25
C LYS A 164 -13.10 -6.26 -19.46
N VAL A 165 -13.04 -6.19 -18.13
CA VAL A 165 -14.00 -6.86 -17.24
C VAL A 165 -15.13 -5.91 -16.83
N ILE A 166 -14.88 -4.59 -16.77
CA ILE A 166 -15.81 -3.58 -16.26
C ILE A 166 -15.69 -2.28 -17.09
N PRO A 167 -16.78 -1.74 -17.67
CA PRO A 167 -16.74 -0.45 -18.37
C PRO A 167 -16.30 0.67 -17.41
N SER A 168 -15.08 1.16 -17.60
CA SER A 168 -14.49 2.20 -16.76
C SER A 168 -13.85 3.31 -17.58
N THR A 169 -13.83 4.52 -17.02
CA THR A 169 -13.29 5.73 -17.68
C THR A 169 -11.77 5.77 -17.68
N ASP A 170 -11.21 6.55 -18.61
CA ASP A 170 -9.76 6.68 -18.80
C ASP A 170 -9.12 7.67 -17.81
N HIS A 171 -9.95 8.45 -17.10
CA HIS A 171 -9.52 9.55 -16.26
C HIS A 171 -10.05 9.38 -14.83
N PHE A 172 -9.24 9.77 -13.84
CA PHE A 172 -9.70 9.92 -12.47
C PHE A 172 -10.56 11.20 -12.36
N ASP A 173 -11.82 11.07 -11.97
CA ASP A 173 -12.72 12.19 -11.65
C ASP A 173 -12.74 12.39 -10.12
N GLY A 174 -11.56 12.72 -9.58
CA GLY A 174 -11.31 12.80 -8.14
C GLY A 174 -11.70 11.52 -7.39
N ASP A 175 -12.51 11.68 -6.35
CA ASP A 175 -12.96 10.59 -5.47
C ASP A 175 -14.28 9.92 -5.88
N LYS A 176 -14.85 10.30 -7.02
CA LYS A 176 -16.12 9.73 -7.47
C LYS A 176 -15.92 8.27 -7.85
N LEU A 177 -16.85 7.41 -7.42
CA LEU A 177 -16.85 5.98 -7.77
C LEU A 177 -17.49 5.69 -9.12
N PHE A 178 -18.36 6.61 -9.56
CA PHE A 178 -19.03 6.55 -10.84
C PHE A 178 -18.99 7.94 -11.47
N THR A 179 -18.72 7.98 -12.77
CA THR A 179 -18.86 9.21 -13.55
C THR A 179 -19.77 8.95 -14.75
N VAL A 180 -20.15 10.02 -15.44
CA VAL A 180 -20.98 9.93 -16.64
C VAL A 180 -20.12 10.30 -17.83
N GLU A 181 -19.87 9.33 -18.69
CA GLU A 181 -19.13 9.51 -19.93
C GLU A 181 -20.04 9.11 -21.09
N ASN A 182 -20.16 9.98 -22.10
CA ASN A 182 -21.05 9.76 -23.25
C ASN A 182 -22.51 9.41 -22.87
N GLY A 183 -23.04 10.04 -21.82
CA GLY A 183 -24.41 9.84 -21.36
C GLY A 183 -24.69 8.50 -20.66
N LYS A 184 -23.66 7.67 -20.42
CA LYS A 184 -23.76 6.41 -19.68
C LYS A 184 -22.99 6.50 -18.36
N ARG A 185 -23.55 5.91 -17.30
CA ARG A 185 -22.88 5.81 -16.01
C ARG A 185 -21.83 4.71 -16.08
N VAL A 186 -20.59 5.08 -15.84
CA VAL A 186 -19.39 4.24 -15.97
C VAL A 186 -18.60 4.27 -14.66
N MET A 187 -17.90 3.19 -14.35
CA MET A 187 -17.11 3.10 -13.12
C MET A 187 -15.81 3.89 -13.27
N THR A 188 -15.38 4.58 -12.23
CA THR A 188 -14.07 5.25 -12.27
C THR A 188 -12.95 4.25 -11.97
N PRO A 189 -11.70 4.53 -12.39
CA PRO A 189 -10.53 3.77 -11.96
C PRO A 189 -10.41 3.63 -10.44
N MET A 190 -10.92 4.62 -9.69
CA MET A 190 -11.00 4.62 -8.22
C MET A 190 -11.75 3.40 -7.67
N LEU A 191 -12.90 3.05 -8.27
CA LEU A 191 -13.70 1.90 -7.81
C LEU A 191 -12.97 0.57 -8.08
N LEU A 192 -12.25 0.46 -9.20
CA LEU A 192 -11.47 -0.73 -9.54
C LEU A 192 -10.34 -0.97 -8.55
N VAL A 193 -9.63 0.10 -8.17
CA VAL A 193 -8.59 0.07 -7.14
C VAL A 193 -9.17 -0.38 -5.80
N MET A 194 -10.31 0.19 -5.40
CA MET A 194 -11.00 -0.18 -4.16
C MET A 194 -11.40 -1.66 -4.14
N VAL A 195 -11.94 -2.18 -5.25
CA VAL A 195 -12.29 -3.60 -5.37
C VAL A 195 -11.05 -4.48 -5.32
N ALA A 196 -9.97 -4.11 -6.01
CA ALA A 196 -8.72 -4.87 -6.00
C ALA A 196 -8.13 -4.96 -4.57
N ILE A 197 -8.05 -3.83 -3.87
CA ILE A 197 -7.56 -3.77 -2.49
C ILE A 197 -8.44 -4.59 -1.54
N GLY A 198 -9.77 -4.43 -1.64
CA GLY A 198 -10.70 -5.21 -0.82
C GLY A 198 -10.59 -6.71 -1.09
N GLY A 199 -10.46 -7.10 -2.36
CA GLY A 199 -10.26 -8.49 -2.77
C GLY A 199 -8.95 -9.08 -2.23
N THR A 200 -7.84 -8.34 -2.33
CA THR A 200 -6.56 -8.78 -1.76
C THR A 200 -6.63 -8.89 -0.23
N ASP A 201 -7.31 -7.99 0.48
CA ASP A 201 -7.42 -8.12 1.93
C ASP A 201 -8.22 -9.34 2.36
N VAL A 202 -9.34 -9.63 1.68
CA VAL A 202 -10.10 -10.88 1.87
C VAL A 202 -9.20 -12.09 1.67
N MET A 203 -8.28 -12.03 0.71
CA MET A 203 -7.29 -13.08 0.50
C MET A 203 -6.33 -13.24 1.68
N PHE A 204 -5.80 -12.13 2.18
CA PHE A 204 -4.90 -12.17 3.32
C PHE A 204 -5.59 -12.60 4.62
N ALA A 205 -6.90 -12.39 4.73
CA ALA A 205 -7.69 -12.91 5.85
C ALA A 205 -7.64 -14.45 5.93
N PHE A 206 -7.43 -15.15 4.81
CA PHE A 206 -7.29 -16.62 4.84
C PHE A 206 -5.99 -17.10 5.49
N ASP A 207 -4.92 -16.31 5.48
CA ASP A 207 -3.67 -16.64 6.18
C ASP A 207 -3.73 -16.13 7.64
N SER A 208 -4.26 -14.93 7.85
CA SER A 208 -4.28 -14.31 9.18
C SER A 208 -5.29 -14.95 10.14
N ILE A 209 -6.46 -15.39 9.64
CA ILE A 209 -7.51 -15.92 10.51
C ILE A 209 -7.16 -17.28 11.14
N PRO A 210 -6.65 -18.28 10.40
CA PRO A 210 -6.15 -19.50 11.01
C PRO A 210 -5.01 -19.23 12.02
N ALA A 211 -4.10 -18.29 11.69
CA ALA A 211 -3.00 -17.94 12.58
C ALA A 211 -3.47 -17.37 13.92
N ILE A 212 -4.43 -16.42 13.91
CA ILE A 212 -4.96 -15.83 15.16
C ILE A 212 -5.81 -16.83 15.95
N PHE A 213 -6.60 -17.69 15.29
CA PHE A 213 -7.33 -18.76 15.98
C PHE A 213 -6.38 -19.84 16.54
N GLY A 214 -5.20 -20.03 15.95
CA GLY A 214 -4.14 -20.87 16.50
C GLY A 214 -3.57 -20.35 17.83
N ILE A 215 -3.65 -19.04 18.08
CA ILE A 215 -3.22 -18.40 19.32
C ILE A 215 -4.33 -18.43 20.38
N THR A 216 -5.56 -18.11 19.99
CA THR A 216 -6.69 -18.04 20.92
C THR A 216 -8.02 -18.38 20.24
N GLN A 217 -8.88 -19.05 20.98
CA GLN A 217 -10.24 -19.37 20.55
C GLN A 217 -11.26 -18.35 21.12
N ASP A 218 -10.82 -17.39 21.94
CA ASP A 218 -11.71 -16.32 22.41
C ASP A 218 -11.96 -15.31 21.28
N VAL A 219 -13.15 -15.40 20.70
CA VAL A 219 -13.64 -14.54 19.61
C VAL A 219 -13.51 -13.04 19.96
N PHE A 220 -13.65 -12.66 21.24
CA PHE A 220 -13.44 -11.27 21.66
C PHE A 220 -11.98 -10.84 21.49
N ILE A 221 -11.04 -11.70 21.87
CA ILE A 221 -9.61 -11.42 21.74
C ILE A 221 -9.21 -11.41 20.27
N VAL A 222 -9.68 -12.37 19.48
CA VAL A 222 -9.46 -12.39 18.02
C VAL A 222 -9.96 -11.09 17.38
N PHE A 223 -11.22 -10.72 17.63
CA PHE A 223 -11.83 -9.52 17.06
C PHE A 223 -11.09 -8.24 17.47
N THR A 224 -10.74 -8.10 18.74
CA THR A 224 -10.05 -6.91 19.24
C THR A 224 -8.62 -6.82 18.73
N ALA A 225 -7.85 -7.90 18.74
CA ALA A 225 -6.49 -7.95 18.21
C ALA A 225 -6.45 -7.54 16.72
N VAL A 226 -7.35 -8.11 15.90
CA VAL A 226 -7.49 -7.76 14.48
C VAL A 226 -7.89 -6.30 14.29
N THR A 227 -8.85 -5.81 15.07
CA THR A 227 -9.32 -4.44 14.90
C THR A 227 -8.24 -3.42 15.27
N PHE A 228 -7.59 -3.61 16.42
CA PHE A 228 -6.53 -2.73 16.88
C PHE A 228 -5.27 -2.82 16.01
N SER A 229 -4.99 -3.96 15.37
CA SER A 229 -3.86 -4.08 14.43
C SER A 229 -4.07 -3.25 13.17
N LEU A 230 -5.31 -3.18 12.67
CA LEU A 230 -5.69 -2.37 11.50
C LEU A 230 -5.71 -0.86 11.80
N LEU A 231 -5.89 -0.45 13.06
CA LEU A 231 -5.78 0.96 13.44
C LEU A 231 -4.35 1.48 13.19
N GLY A 232 -4.25 2.68 12.62
CA GLY A 232 -2.97 3.29 12.26
C GLY A 232 -2.35 2.77 10.96
N LEU A 233 -3.01 1.85 10.24
CA LEU A 233 -2.50 1.24 9.01
C LEU A 233 -2.33 2.26 7.89
N ARG A 234 -3.24 3.23 7.77
CA ARG A 234 -3.12 4.35 6.82
C ARG A 234 -1.86 5.19 7.09
N GLN A 235 -1.56 5.46 8.35
CA GLN A 235 -0.39 6.25 8.72
C GLN A 235 0.89 5.46 8.49
N LEU A 236 0.85 4.14 8.70
CA LEU A 236 1.95 3.25 8.33
C LEU A 236 2.15 3.22 6.80
N TYR A 237 1.08 3.24 6.01
CA TYR A 237 1.17 3.39 4.56
C TYR A 237 1.94 4.66 4.18
N PHE A 238 1.56 5.83 4.69
CA PHE A 238 2.26 7.09 4.35
C PHE A 238 3.68 7.15 4.89
N LEU A 239 3.93 6.51 6.04
CA LEU A 239 5.29 6.37 6.57
C LEU A 239 6.15 5.54 5.62
N LEU A 240 5.62 4.40 5.14
CA LEU A 240 6.28 3.56 4.16
C LEU A 240 6.45 4.34 2.85
N ASP A 241 5.36 4.78 2.22
CA ASP A 241 5.35 5.55 0.96
C ASP A 241 6.34 6.74 0.96
N GLY A 242 6.41 7.51 2.04
CA GLY A 242 7.39 8.60 2.18
C GLY A 242 8.85 8.13 2.29
N LEU A 243 9.10 6.94 2.84
CA LEU A 243 10.41 6.29 2.76
C LEU A 243 10.66 5.77 1.34
N LEU A 244 9.63 5.24 0.65
CA LEU A 244 9.71 4.67 -0.69
C LEU A 244 10.02 5.72 -1.77
N ASP A 245 9.55 6.97 -1.64
CA ASP A 245 9.87 8.07 -2.55
C ASP A 245 11.39 8.39 -2.63
N ARG A 246 12.16 7.93 -1.65
CA ARG A 246 13.63 8.07 -1.62
C ARG A 246 14.37 6.85 -2.19
N LEU A 247 13.62 5.85 -2.67
CA LEU A 247 14.15 4.56 -3.11
C LEU A 247 14.14 4.45 -4.64
N VAL A 248 15.29 4.66 -5.27
CA VAL A 248 15.46 4.58 -6.73
C VAL A 248 15.26 3.16 -7.26
N PHE A 249 15.58 2.14 -6.46
CA PHE A 249 15.43 0.74 -6.83
C PHE A 249 14.13 0.12 -6.31
N LEU A 250 13.12 0.95 -6.06
CA LEU A 250 11.90 0.52 -5.43
C LEU A 250 11.15 -0.53 -6.24
N SER A 251 11.03 -0.34 -7.56
CA SER A 251 10.36 -1.29 -8.46
C SER A 251 10.99 -2.69 -8.38
N TYR A 252 12.31 -2.77 -8.24
CA TYR A 252 13.03 -4.04 -8.02
C TYR A 252 12.75 -4.64 -6.64
N GLY A 253 12.73 -3.82 -5.59
CA GLY A 253 12.40 -4.26 -4.23
C GLY A 253 10.98 -4.80 -4.11
N LEU A 254 10.01 -4.04 -4.64
CA LEU A 254 8.61 -4.44 -4.72
C LEU A 254 8.46 -5.71 -5.56
N SER A 255 9.12 -5.80 -6.72
CA SER A 255 9.08 -7.01 -7.54
C SER A 255 9.60 -8.24 -6.81
N ALA A 256 10.73 -8.13 -6.12
CA ALA A 256 11.28 -9.23 -5.33
C ALA A 256 10.31 -9.67 -4.22
N ILE A 257 9.71 -8.72 -3.50
CA ILE A 257 8.69 -8.99 -2.48
C ILE A 257 7.47 -9.69 -3.09
N LEU A 258 6.97 -9.24 -4.24
CA LEU A 258 5.79 -9.82 -4.91
C LEU A 258 6.04 -11.21 -5.45
N ALA A 259 7.21 -11.44 -6.05
CA ALA A 259 7.59 -12.76 -6.51
C ALA A 259 7.67 -13.71 -5.32
N PHE A 260 8.26 -13.26 -4.21
CA PHE A 260 8.37 -14.04 -2.99
C PHE A 260 7.01 -14.36 -2.37
N ILE A 261 6.15 -13.35 -2.15
CA ILE A 261 4.79 -13.55 -1.62
C ILE A 261 3.96 -14.42 -2.57
N GLY A 262 4.04 -14.18 -3.88
CA GLY A 262 3.33 -14.97 -4.88
C GLY A 262 3.74 -16.44 -4.86
N VAL A 263 5.04 -16.72 -4.75
CA VAL A 263 5.55 -18.08 -4.56
C VAL A 263 5.06 -18.67 -3.24
N LYS A 264 5.12 -17.93 -2.12
CA LYS A 264 4.56 -18.36 -0.83
C LYS A 264 3.09 -18.79 -0.97
N LEU A 265 2.25 -17.97 -1.62
CA LEU A 265 0.82 -18.27 -1.77
C LEU A 265 0.58 -19.52 -2.62
N VAL A 266 1.36 -19.73 -3.69
CA VAL A 266 1.27 -20.96 -4.50
C VAL A 266 1.72 -22.18 -3.70
N LEU A 267 2.80 -22.07 -2.92
CA LEU A 267 3.29 -23.15 -2.07
C LEU A 267 2.27 -23.52 -0.98
N HIS A 268 1.67 -22.53 -0.34
CA HIS A 268 0.61 -22.77 0.64
C HIS A 268 -0.62 -23.42 -0.04
N ALA A 269 -0.99 -22.97 -1.24
CA ALA A 269 -2.09 -23.59 -2.01
C ALA A 269 -1.82 -25.05 -2.39
N LEU A 270 -0.55 -25.39 -2.66
CA LEU A 270 -0.10 -26.75 -2.93
C LEU A 270 -0.10 -27.61 -1.65
N HIS A 271 0.24 -27.03 -0.51
CA HIS A 271 0.18 -27.69 0.79
C HIS A 271 -1.27 -28.01 1.17
N GLU A 272 -2.17 -27.03 1.08
CA GLU A 272 -3.61 -27.15 1.37
C GLU A 272 -4.42 -27.62 0.16
N ASN A 273 -3.77 -28.30 -0.80
CA ASN A 273 -4.37 -28.61 -2.08
C ASN A 273 -5.58 -29.53 -1.93
N ASN A 274 -6.72 -29.07 -2.44
CA ASN A 274 -7.97 -29.83 -2.53
C ASN A 274 -8.51 -29.90 -3.97
N LEU A 275 -7.70 -29.49 -4.95
CA LEU A 275 -8.09 -29.42 -6.35
C LEU A 275 -7.95 -30.80 -7.02
N PRO A 276 -9.02 -31.37 -7.59
CA PRO A 276 -9.00 -32.74 -8.12
C PRO A 276 -8.06 -32.93 -9.32
N PHE A 277 -7.57 -31.85 -9.93
CA PHE A 277 -6.64 -31.89 -11.06
C PHE A 277 -5.17 -31.70 -10.65
N ILE A 278 -4.88 -31.36 -9.39
CA ILE A 278 -3.52 -31.27 -8.83
C ILE A 278 -3.40 -32.39 -7.80
N ASN A 279 -2.44 -33.31 -7.99
CA ASN A 279 -2.18 -34.40 -7.04
C ASN A 279 -3.46 -35.16 -6.59
N ASP A 280 -4.40 -35.39 -7.52
CA ASP A 280 -5.69 -36.06 -7.28
C ASP A 280 -6.55 -35.45 -6.14
N GLY A 281 -6.33 -34.17 -5.81
CA GLY A 281 -7.01 -33.48 -4.71
C GLY A 281 -6.39 -33.72 -3.34
N GLU A 282 -5.24 -34.39 -3.27
CA GLU A 282 -4.48 -34.59 -2.03
C GLU A 282 -3.46 -33.44 -1.80
N PRO A 283 -3.19 -33.09 -0.53
CA PRO A 283 -2.09 -32.22 -0.14
C PRO A 283 -0.75 -32.61 -0.78
N VAL A 284 -0.05 -31.65 -1.37
CA VAL A 284 1.32 -31.86 -1.86
C VAL A 284 2.28 -31.57 -0.71
N ASN A 285 3.20 -32.48 -0.42
CA ASN A 285 4.22 -32.25 0.61
C ASN A 285 5.29 -31.25 0.12
N VAL A 286 4.93 -29.97 0.15
CA VAL A 286 5.81 -28.83 -0.10
C VAL A 286 6.09 -28.11 1.22
N TRP A 287 7.27 -27.47 1.28
CA TRP A 287 7.66 -26.69 2.45
C TRP A 287 6.81 -25.43 2.57
N GLU A 288 6.13 -25.26 3.71
CA GLU A 288 5.45 -24.01 4.04
C GLU A 288 6.44 -22.95 4.51
N VAL A 289 6.29 -21.75 3.96
CA VAL A 289 7.09 -20.58 4.35
C VAL A 289 6.47 -19.98 5.62
N PRO A 290 7.15 -20.05 6.78
CA PRO A 290 6.62 -19.46 8.01
C PRO A 290 6.45 -17.95 7.87
N THR A 291 5.46 -17.39 8.54
CA THR A 291 5.20 -15.94 8.52
C THR A 291 6.40 -15.13 9.00
N GLU A 292 7.15 -15.63 9.98
CA GLU A 292 8.36 -15.00 10.50
C GLU A 292 9.46 -14.93 9.43
N LEU A 293 9.60 -16.00 8.63
CA LEU A 293 10.53 -16.03 7.51
C LEU A 293 10.08 -15.07 6.41
N SER A 294 8.78 -15.00 6.13
CA SER A 294 8.22 -14.05 5.17
C SER A 294 8.55 -12.61 5.54
N LEU A 295 8.29 -12.26 6.81
CA LEU A 295 8.55 -10.93 7.33
C LEU A 295 10.05 -10.61 7.35
N ALA A 296 10.90 -11.58 7.72
CA ALA A 296 12.34 -11.42 7.67
C ALA A 296 12.83 -11.14 6.23
N VAL A 297 12.35 -11.90 5.23
CA VAL A 297 12.71 -11.69 3.82
C VAL A 297 12.26 -10.31 3.36
N ILE A 298 11.02 -9.90 3.64
CA ILE A 298 10.51 -8.58 3.27
C ILE A 298 11.35 -7.47 3.89
N VAL A 299 11.63 -7.55 5.20
CA VAL A 299 12.48 -6.58 5.91
C VAL A 299 13.88 -6.53 5.30
N VAL A 300 14.49 -7.68 5.02
CA VAL A 300 15.82 -7.75 4.40
C VAL A 300 15.82 -7.13 3.00
N VAL A 301 14.81 -7.43 2.16
CA VAL A 301 14.69 -6.83 0.82
C VAL A 301 14.55 -5.31 0.94
N ILE A 302 13.73 -4.81 1.85
CA ILE A 302 13.58 -3.37 2.08
C ILE A 302 14.90 -2.76 2.55
N ILE A 303 15.59 -3.37 3.51
CA ILE A 303 16.88 -2.89 4.01
C ILE A 303 17.89 -2.82 2.85
N ILE A 304 17.96 -3.86 2.01
CA ILE A 304 18.84 -3.89 0.85
C ILE A 304 18.47 -2.77 -0.12
N VAL A 305 17.19 -2.58 -0.43
CA VAL A 305 16.72 -1.53 -1.36
C VAL A 305 17.00 -0.14 -0.79
N VAL A 306 16.78 0.06 0.52
CA VAL A 306 17.06 1.30 1.25
C VAL A 306 18.55 1.61 1.22
N ILE A 307 19.40 0.67 1.62
CA ILE A 307 20.86 0.85 1.64
C ILE A 307 21.36 1.11 0.22
N THR A 308 20.96 0.29 -0.75
CA THR A 308 21.40 0.41 -2.14
C THR A 308 20.95 1.74 -2.74
N SER A 309 19.74 2.20 -2.45
CA SER A 309 19.26 3.49 -2.94
C SER A 309 19.99 4.68 -2.31
N LEU A 310 20.27 4.63 -0.99
CA LEU A 310 20.89 5.76 -0.29
C LEU A 310 22.40 5.85 -0.49
N TYR A 311 23.10 4.71 -0.60
CA TYR A 311 24.56 4.67 -0.61
C TYR A 311 25.17 4.49 -2.02
N THR A 312 24.39 4.09 -3.02
CA THR A 312 24.93 3.96 -4.38
C THR A 312 25.00 5.34 -5.06
N PRO A 313 26.12 5.72 -5.71
CA PRO A 313 26.25 7.00 -6.42
C PRO A 313 25.16 7.22 -7.48
N VAL A 314 24.71 6.12 -8.11
CA VAL A 314 23.61 6.10 -9.08
C VAL A 314 22.27 6.44 -8.40
N GLY A 315 22.03 5.91 -7.20
CA GLY A 315 20.83 6.21 -6.40
C GLY A 315 20.75 7.69 -6.03
N GLN A 316 21.84 8.26 -5.52
CA GLN A 316 21.88 9.68 -5.14
C GLN A 316 21.68 10.63 -6.33
N ARG A 317 22.19 10.27 -7.53
CA ARG A 317 21.98 11.05 -8.76
C ARG A 317 20.53 10.97 -9.23
N LYS A 318 19.93 9.76 -9.32
CA LYS A 318 18.52 9.58 -9.71
C LYS A 318 17.54 10.22 -8.72
N THR A 319 17.77 10.12 -7.40
CA THR A 319 16.92 10.81 -6.40
C THR A 319 16.95 12.32 -6.56
N ARG A 320 18.15 12.89 -6.81
CA ARG A 320 18.29 14.34 -7.06
C ARG A 320 17.59 14.74 -8.35
N GLN A 321 17.79 14.00 -9.44
CA GLN A 321 17.10 14.23 -10.70
C GLN A 321 15.58 14.18 -10.57
N ASN A 322 15.03 13.13 -9.95
CA ASN A 322 13.58 13.00 -9.74
C ASN A 322 13.02 14.12 -8.85
N SER A 323 13.73 14.55 -7.81
CA SER A 323 13.28 15.65 -6.95
C SER A 323 13.21 16.99 -7.67
N VAL A 324 14.16 17.24 -8.59
CA VAL A 324 14.22 18.45 -9.42
C VAL A 324 13.16 18.39 -10.52
N LEU A 325 13.00 17.26 -11.19
CA LEU A 325 11.96 17.06 -12.20
C LEU A 325 10.55 17.22 -11.60
N LYS A 326 10.32 16.68 -10.40
CA LYS A 326 9.04 16.81 -9.69
C LYS A 326 8.71 18.26 -9.38
N HIS A 327 9.66 19.02 -8.84
CA HIS A 327 9.46 20.44 -8.54
C HIS A 327 9.30 21.29 -9.80
N ALA A 328 10.07 21.02 -10.85
CA ALA A 328 9.90 21.72 -12.11
C ALA A 328 8.48 21.51 -12.69
N LYS A 329 7.90 20.32 -12.51
CA LYS A 329 6.52 20.02 -12.91
C LYS A 329 5.47 20.71 -12.03
N GLU A 330 5.74 20.88 -10.74
CA GLU A 330 4.88 21.65 -9.83
C GLU A 330 4.94 23.17 -10.13
N VAL A 331 6.13 23.71 -10.44
CA VAL A 331 6.31 25.11 -10.87
C VAL A 331 5.58 25.39 -12.18
N LEU A 332 5.62 24.46 -13.13
CA LEU A 332 4.85 24.50 -14.38
C LEU A 332 3.33 24.60 -14.15
N HIS A 333 2.84 24.01 -13.06
CA HIS A 333 1.41 24.00 -12.74
C HIS A 333 0.90 25.30 -12.12
N ASP A 334 1.82 26.15 -11.61
CA ASP A 334 1.55 27.45 -10.98
C ASP A 334 1.90 28.64 -11.90
N GLU A 335 2.47 28.41 -13.09
CA GLU A 335 2.76 29.47 -14.08
C GLU A 335 1.50 29.81 -14.89
N ASP A 336 0.92 30.99 -14.62
CA ASP A 336 -0.26 31.54 -15.33
C ASP A 336 0.03 31.99 -16.79
N ASP A 337 1.31 31.99 -17.22
CA ASP A 337 1.76 32.42 -18.55
C ASP A 337 1.94 31.20 -19.49
N GLU A 338 1.05 31.06 -20.47
CA GLU A 338 1.04 29.94 -21.44
C GLU A 338 2.35 29.81 -22.25
N ASP A 339 3.00 30.92 -22.59
CA ASP A 339 4.24 30.91 -23.38
C ASP A 339 5.44 30.48 -22.52
N ALA A 340 5.47 30.91 -21.25
CA ALA A 340 6.48 30.47 -20.29
C ALA A 340 6.32 28.98 -19.94
N ALA A 341 5.07 28.53 -19.75
CA ALA A 341 4.74 27.14 -19.47
C ALA A 341 5.13 26.22 -20.63
N HIS A 342 4.82 26.58 -21.88
CA HIS A 342 5.22 25.78 -23.04
C HIS A 342 6.74 25.65 -23.17
N LYS A 343 7.49 26.72 -22.88
CA LYS A 343 8.95 26.71 -22.92
C LYS A 343 9.56 25.88 -21.78
N HIS A 344 9.01 25.96 -20.57
CA HIS A 344 9.41 25.08 -19.47
C HIS A 344 9.10 23.62 -19.77
N GLU A 345 7.94 23.33 -20.37
CA GLU A 345 7.54 21.97 -20.74
C GLU A 345 8.49 21.37 -21.79
N SER A 346 8.90 22.15 -22.81
CA SER A 346 9.85 21.68 -23.81
C SER A 346 11.23 21.42 -23.20
N LEU A 347 11.72 22.33 -22.34
CA LEU A 347 12.99 22.17 -21.64
C LEU A 347 12.95 20.98 -20.68
N MET A 348 11.82 20.73 -20.02
CA MET A 348 11.60 19.57 -19.17
C MET A 348 11.62 18.26 -19.95
N LYS A 349 10.93 18.20 -21.10
CA LYS A 349 10.95 17.02 -21.98
C LYS A 349 12.35 16.75 -22.50
N GLU A 350 13.08 17.78 -22.90
CA GLU A 350 14.45 17.66 -23.40
C GLU A 350 15.43 17.24 -22.29
N ALA A 351 15.32 17.83 -21.10
CA ALA A 351 16.09 17.44 -19.94
C ALA A 351 15.81 15.98 -19.54
N HIS A 352 14.54 15.57 -19.51
CA HIS A 352 14.14 14.19 -19.22
C HIS A 352 14.74 13.21 -20.23
N ALA A 353 14.65 13.51 -21.52
CA ALA A 353 15.17 12.65 -22.59
C ALA A 353 16.71 12.49 -22.54
N LYS A 354 17.45 13.59 -22.33
CA LYS A 354 18.91 13.57 -22.29
C LYS A 354 19.48 12.97 -20.99
N LEU A 355 18.80 13.17 -19.85
CA LEU A 355 19.16 12.50 -18.59
C LEU A 355 18.95 10.98 -18.67
N HIS A 356 17.90 10.52 -19.36
CA HIS A 356 17.67 9.10 -19.64
C HIS A 356 18.77 8.48 -20.53
N GLN A 357 19.34 9.25 -21.45
CA GLN A 357 20.45 8.81 -22.30
C GLN A 357 21.83 8.88 -21.61
N GLY A 358 21.89 9.37 -20.37
CA GLY A 358 23.14 9.55 -19.63
C GLY A 358 24.00 10.73 -20.12
N GLU A 359 23.44 11.59 -20.96
CA GLU A 359 24.10 12.78 -21.50
C GLU A 359 23.78 14.01 -20.63
N GLU A 360 24.65 14.31 -19.67
CA GLU A 360 24.53 15.50 -18.82
C GLU A 360 25.18 16.70 -19.54
N THR A 361 24.41 17.39 -20.37
CA THR A 361 24.86 18.61 -21.06
C THR A 361 24.87 19.82 -20.11
N GLU A 362 25.78 20.78 -20.35
CA GLU A 362 25.97 21.96 -19.50
C GLU A 362 24.70 22.81 -19.36
N GLU A 363 23.88 22.88 -20.42
CA GLU A 363 22.57 23.56 -20.40
C GLU A 363 21.57 22.88 -19.47
N ILE A 364 21.50 21.54 -19.45
CA ILE A 364 20.62 20.79 -18.54
C ILE A 364 21.09 20.95 -17.11
N ARG A 365 22.40 20.88 -16.87
CA ARG A 365 22.95 21.09 -15.54
C ARG A 365 22.61 22.48 -15.00
N THR A 366 22.74 23.50 -15.85
CA THR A 366 22.40 24.88 -15.51
C THR A 366 20.91 25.05 -15.24
N TYR A 367 20.04 24.44 -16.05
CA TYR A 367 18.59 24.44 -15.82
C TYR A 367 18.22 23.72 -14.52
N MET A 368 18.80 22.57 -14.25
CA MET A 368 18.58 21.82 -13.00
C MET A 368 19.07 22.56 -11.77
N ASP A 369 20.22 23.24 -11.85
CA ASP A 369 20.75 24.08 -10.77
C ASP A 369 19.84 25.30 -10.53
N HIS A 370 19.25 25.87 -11.59
CA HIS A 370 18.29 26.97 -11.50
C HIS A 370 16.99 26.55 -10.81
N VAL A 371 16.43 25.39 -11.17
CA VAL A 371 15.25 24.81 -10.50
C VAL A 371 15.57 24.48 -9.04
N ALA A 372 16.74 23.88 -8.77
CA ALA A 372 17.19 23.58 -7.41
C ALA A 372 17.39 24.84 -6.55
N TYR A 373 17.84 25.93 -7.15
CA TYR A 373 17.97 27.23 -6.51
C TYR A 373 16.60 27.81 -6.16
N ARG A 374 15.64 27.84 -7.11
CA ARG A 374 14.25 28.25 -6.84
C ARG A 374 13.62 27.43 -5.73
N MET A 375 13.85 26.11 -5.72
CA MET A 375 13.42 25.20 -4.65
C MET A 375 13.91 25.62 -3.26
N LYS A 376 15.16 26.10 -3.18
CA LYS A 376 15.83 26.40 -1.92
C LYS A 376 15.55 27.82 -1.41
N TYR A 377 15.31 28.77 -2.32
CA TYR A 377 15.26 30.19 -2.00
C TYR A 377 13.97 30.90 -2.43
N GLY A 378 13.06 30.24 -3.15
CA GLY A 378 11.75 30.79 -3.51
C GLY A 378 11.75 31.88 -4.60
N GLU A 379 12.91 32.28 -5.12
CA GLU A 379 13.03 33.39 -6.09
C GLU A 379 13.86 33.03 -7.32
N ASN A 380 13.59 33.77 -8.41
CA ASN A 380 14.34 33.69 -9.66
C ASN A 380 15.72 34.33 -9.47
N PRO A 381 16.86 33.64 -9.74
CA PRO A 381 18.19 34.20 -9.53
C PRO A 381 18.47 35.49 -10.33
N LYS A 382 17.71 35.78 -11.39
CA LYS A 382 17.81 37.05 -12.12
C LYS A 382 17.21 38.26 -11.39
N GLU A 383 16.38 38.05 -10.37
CA GLU A 383 15.80 39.12 -9.55
C GLU A 383 16.62 39.38 -8.28
N ALA A 384 17.47 38.44 -7.86
CA ALA A 384 18.37 38.61 -6.71
C ALA A 384 19.63 39.44 -7.02
N GLU A 385 19.92 39.72 -8.31
CA GLU A 385 21.04 40.56 -8.77
C GLU A 385 20.60 41.94 -9.30
N ALA A 386 19.33 42.30 -9.17
CA ALA A 386 18.80 43.65 -9.44
C ALA A 386 18.52 44.40 -8.13
#